data_AF-A0A2G6J8B8-F1
#
_entry.id   AF-A0A2G6J8B8-F1
#
_cell.length_a   1.000
_cell.length_b   1.000
_cell.length_c   1.000
_cell.angle_alpha   90.00
_cell.angle_beta   90.00
_cell.angle_gamma   90.00
#
_symmetry.space_group_name_H-M   'P 1'
#
loop_
_entity.id
_entity.type
_entity.pdbx_description
1 polymer ?
#
loop_
_entity_poly.entity_id
_entity_poly.type
_entity_poly.pdbx_seq_one_letter_code
_entity_poly.pdbx_strand_id
1 'polypeptide(L)'
;MSLFRWVAGSTLRLAIATALGLGLVFGAAQPLTDHIRHQSTSPVGDMLLLTALAFVILGTATSLGVLVGDALFPGRWRERVILGRNIALAVPDDSIEAVRSLKSYFLHFSVLVVVFIIASIWGFNALTDGFFAEFQRFGRIRSTLRSDSVEPKLSVLAELADWRRDDEVPGALELLDTVWRDPRQPEAVRAKSLDSLARLGVYLNDSVDQWRQDNRQRSWQGDSLVNLRRGLAPALREAIPGASPALRPALVSALGSLRDPRSTELLLAELDAYPDESSAEWRAAAIALGRSRTGSALEGLTKVVTARPDRAGEPAVILAWAVREVTQGWY
;
A
#
# COMPACT_ATOMS: atom_id res chain seq x y z
N MET A 1 36.48 17.81 21.61
CA MET A 1 36.70 17.41 20.20
C MET A 1 35.48 16.65 19.71
N SER A 2 34.91 16.97 18.55
CA SER A 2 33.78 16.19 18.01
C SER A 2 34.25 14.81 17.52
N LEU A 3 33.40 13.79 17.69
CA LEU A 3 33.65 12.41 17.23
C LEU A 3 34.10 12.38 15.76
N PHE A 4 33.44 13.18 14.92
CA PHE A 4 33.74 13.28 13.50
C PHE A 4 35.17 13.76 13.23
N ARG A 5 35.68 14.77 13.96
CA ARG A 5 37.06 15.25 13.80
C ARG A 5 38.09 14.20 14.19
N TRP A 6 37.77 13.33 15.14
CA TRP A 6 38.64 12.22 15.53
C TRP A 6 38.70 11.14 14.44
N VAL A 7 37.57 10.79 13.83
CA VAL A 7 37.50 9.84 12.70
C VAL A 7 38.23 10.39 11.48
N ALA A 8 37.94 11.65 11.09
CA ALA A 8 38.53 12.30 9.92
C ALA A 8 40.03 12.65 10.09
N GLY A 9 40.59 12.46 11.28
CA GLY A 9 42.01 12.73 11.57
C GLY A 9 42.99 11.74 10.94
N SER A 10 42.52 10.57 10.49
CA SER A 10 43.33 9.54 9.84
C SER A 10 42.58 8.89 8.69
N THR A 11 43.24 8.75 7.53
CA THR A 11 42.64 8.11 6.34
C THR A 11 42.22 6.66 6.62
N LEU A 12 43.02 5.91 7.41
CA LEU A 12 42.68 4.54 7.77
C LEU A 12 41.42 4.49 8.64
N ARG A 13 41.30 5.37 9.65
CA ARG A 13 40.11 5.42 10.52
C ARG A 13 38.86 5.80 9.73
N LEU A 14 38.99 6.76 8.83
CA LEU A 14 37.92 7.20 7.96
C LEU A 14 37.49 6.10 6.97
N ALA A 15 38.44 5.36 6.39
CA ALA A 15 38.17 4.19 5.55
C ALA A 15 37.42 3.09 6.30
N ILE A 16 37.87 2.75 7.52
CA ILE A 16 37.19 1.77 8.38
C ILE A 16 35.78 2.25 8.73
N ALA A 17 35.61 3.50 9.16
CA ALA A 17 34.29 4.06 9.48
C ALA A 17 33.34 4.05 8.27
N THR A 18 33.86 4.36 7.08
CA THR A 18 33.08 4.32 5.84
C THR A 18 32.69 2.89 5.47
N ALA A 19 33.62 1.93 5.58
CA ALA A 19 33.34 0.52 5.30
C ALA A 19 32.29 -0.04 6.28
N LEU A 20 32.39 0.28 7.57
CA LEU A 20 31.39 -0.07 8.58
C LEU A 20 30.04 0.59 8.29
N GLY A 21 30.03 1.87 7.92
CA GLY A 21 28.82 2.59 7.54
C GLY A 21 28.12 1.95 6.34
N LEU A 22 28.85 1.66 5.27
CA LEU A 22 28.32 0.96 4.09
C LEU A 22 27.82 -0.45 4.45
N GLY A 23 28.59 -1.18 5.25
CA GLY A 23 28.20 -2.50 5.78
C GLY A 23 26.93 -2.43 6.61
N LEU A 24 26.72 -1.37 7.39
CA LEU A 24 25.49 -1.17 8.15
C LEU A 24 24.30 -0.79 7.24
N VAL A 25 24.48 0.15 6.30
CA VAL A 25 23.42 0.58 5.36
C VAL A 25 22.91 -0.61 4.55
N PHE A 26 23.81 -1.40 3.97
CA PHE A 26 23.42 -2.48 3.07
C PHE A 26 23.22 -3.82 3.78
N GLY A 27 23.99 -4.11 4.82
CA GLY A 27 23.84 -5.33 5.62
C GLY A 27 22.59 -5.31 6.51
N ALA A 28 22.15 -4.14 6.97
CA ALA A 28 20.90 -4.01 7.71
C ALA A 28 19.68 -3.77 6.81
N ALA A 29 19.85 -3.59 5.49
CA ALA A 29 18.76 -3.22 4.59
C ALA A 29 17.62 -4.24 4.62
N GLN A 30 17.92 -5.48 4.26
CA GLN A 30 16.95 -6.59 4.25
C GLN A 30 16.28 -6.86 5.60
N PRO A 31 17.01 -7.08 6.71
CA PRO A 31 16.36 -7.36 8.00
C PRO A 31 15.52 -6.20 8.51
N LEU A 32 15.94 -4.95 8.25
CA LEU A 32 15.16 -3.77 8.61
C LEU A 32 13.88 -3.69 7.78
N THR A 33 13.96 -3.87 6.46
CA THR A 33 12.78 -3.83 5.59
C THR A 33 11.83 -4.97 5.90
N ASP A 34 12.33 -6.17 6.20
CA ASP A 34 11.51 -7.32 6.58
C ASP A 34 10.79 -7.08 7.91
N HIS A 35 11.48 -6.48 8.89
CA HIS A 35 10.88 -6.11 10.16
C HIS A 35 9.73 -5.12 9.95
N ILE A 36 9.96 -4.04 9.19
CA ILE A 36 8.91 -3.04 8.89
C ILE A 36 7.77 -3.67 8.07
N ARG A 37 8.11 -4.47 7.05
CA ARG A 37 7.15 -5.09 6.13
C ARG A 37 6.29 -6.15 6.77
N HIS A 38 6.75 -6.87 7.79
CA HIS A 38 6.04 -8.06 8.26
C HIS A 38 5.79 -8.09 9.77
N GLN A 39 6.59 -7.39 10.58
CA GLN A 39 6.56 -7.54 12.04
C GLN A 39 6.09 -6.28 12.76
N SER A 40 6.40 -5.09 12.23
CA SER A 40 6.11 -3.84 12.93
C SER A 40 4.61 -3.55 13.03
N THR A 41 4.18 -3.17 14.23
CA THR A 41 2.81 -2.74 14.59
C THR A 41 2.72 -1.24 14.85
N SER A 42 3.84 -0.51 14.82
CA SER A 42 3.93 0.90 15.20
C SER A 42 4.43 1.76 14.03
N PRO A 43 3.55 2.54 13.39
CA PRO A 43 3.97 3.46 12.34
C PRO A 43 5.02 4.48 12.84
N VAL A 44 4.94 4.90 14.10
CA VAL A 44 5.92 5.80 14.72
C VAL A 44 7.28 5.12 14.87
N GLY A 45 7.28 3.85 15.29
CA GLY A 45 8.49 3.03 15.37
C GLY A 45 9.19 2.91 14.02
N ASP A 46 8.43 2.64 12.95
CA ASP A 46 8.95 2.56 11.59
C ASP A 46 9.60 3.87 11.15
N MET A 47 8.95 5.01 11.42
CA MET A 47 9.50 6.32 11.08
C MET A 47 10.79 6.63 11.84
N LEU A 48 10.89 6.24 13.11
CA LEU A 48 12.13 6.40 13.89
C LEU A 48 13.27 5.54 13.35
N LEU A 49 12.99 4.28 12.99
CA LEU A 49 13.98 3.39 12.39
C LEU A 49 14.49 3.92 11.04
N LEU A 50 13.58 4.39 10.18
CA LEU A 50 13.95 4.98 8.89
C LEU A 50 14.72 6.31 9.07
N THR A 51 14.37 7.09 10.08
CA THR A 51 15.12 8.31 10.44
C THR A 51 16.54 7.96 10.90
N ALA A 52 16.69 6.94 11.74
CA ALA A 52 18.00 6.45 12.17
C ALA A 52 18.84 5.97 10.97
N LEU A 53 18.24 5.20 10.06
CA LEU A 53 18.88 4.78 8.81
C LEU A 53 19.32 5.99 7.97
N ALA A 54 18.49 7.01 7.84
CA ALA A 54 18.83 8.23 7.09
C ALA A 54 20.07 8.94 7.68
N PHE A 55 20.21 8.98 9.01
CA PHE A 55 21.43 9.51 9.65
C PHE A 55 22.66 8.65 9.38
N VAL A 56 22.52 7.32 9.35
CA VAL A 56 23.62 6.40 8.99
C VAL A 56 24.05 6.64 7.53
N ILE A 57 23.10 6.77 6.61
CA ILE A 57 23.36 7.08 5.19
C ILE A 57 24.09 8.41 5.07
N LEU A 58 23.59 9.47 5.72
CA LEU A 58 24.21 10.80 5.69
C LEU A 58 25.65 10.77 6.23
N GLY A 59 25.88 10.11 7.37
CA GLY A 59 27.22 9.98 7.96
C GLY A 59 28.18 9.18 7.08
N THR A 60 27.69 8.11 6.46
CA THR A 60 28.46 7.26 5.54
C THR A 60 28.81 8.02 4.27
N ALA A 61 27.83 8.68 3.64
CA ALA A 61 28.03 9.50 2.44
C ALA A 61 28.99 10.67 2.69
N THR A 62 28.91 11.30 3.87
CA THR A 62 29.85 12.35 4.27
C THR A 62 31.27 11.79 4.38
N SER A 63 31.45 10.63 5.02
CA SER A 63 32.76 9.99 5.20
C SER A 63 33.37 9.57 3.87
N LEU A 64 32.54 9.00 2.99
CA LEU A 64 32.92 8.64 1.62
C LEU A 64 33.29 9.88 0.80
N GLY A 65 32.52 10.97 0.93
CA GLY A 65 32.81 12.26 0.34
C GLY A 65 34.18 12.81 0.77
N VAL A 66 34.56 12.63 2.04
CA VAL A 66 35.89 13.06 2.52
C VAL A 66 36.99 12.17 1.93
N LEU A 67 36.81 10.85 1.87
CA LEU A 67 37.80 9.93 1.27
C LEU A 67 38.03 10.21 -0.21
N VAL A 68 36.95 10.42 -0.97
CA VAL A 68 37.04 10.74 -2.39
C VAL A 68 37.58 12.15 -2.59
N GLY A 69 37.21 13.09 -1.71
CA GLY A 69 37.78 14.43 -1.68
C GLY A 69 39.29 14.45 -1.45
N ASP A 70 39.83 13.56 -0.61
CA ASP A 70 41.29 13.42 -0.41
C ASP A 70 42.02 13.02 -1.70
N ALA A 71 41.36 12.26 -2.58
CA ALA A 71 41.93 11.84 -3.86
C ALA A 71 41.76 12.90 -4.97
N LEU A 72 40.64 13.63 -4.96
CA LEU A 72 40.30 14.60 -6.01
C LEU A 72 40.84 16.00 -5.74
N PHE A 73 40.96 16.42 -4.49
CA PHE A 73 41.32 17.78 -4.13
C PHE A 73 42.78 17.88 -3.65
N PRO A 74 43.61 18.70 -4.31
CA PRO A 74 45.03 18.80 -3.96
C PRO A 74 45.30 19.54 -2.65
N GLY A 75 46.53 19.41 -2.15
CA GLY A 75 47.08 20.26 -1.10
C GLY A 75 46.52 20.02 0.30
N ARG A 76 46.30 18.76 0.72
CA ARG A 76 45.84 18.44 2.08
C ARG A 76 44.52 19.14 2.42
N TRP A 77 43.58 19.07 1.47
CA TRP A 77 42.28 19.75 1.53
C TRP A 77 41.50 19.39 2.79
N ARG A 78 41.44 18.10 3.16
CA ARG A 78 40.74 17.63 4.36
C ARG A 78 41.26 18.28 5.63
N GLU A 79 42.58 18.38 5.79
CA GLU A 79 43.13 19.04 6.98
C GLU A 79 42.74 20.51 7.06
N ARG A 80 42.67 21.21 5.94
CA ARG A 80 42.35 22.64 5.89
C ARG A 80 40.85 22.90 6.05
N VAL A 81 40.02 22.22 5.28
CA VAL A 81 38.57 22.49 5.18
C VAL A 81 37.77 21.73 6.25
N ILE A 82 38.09 20.46 6.49
CA ILE A 82 37.31 19.61 7.40
C ILE A 82 37.84 19.67 8.83
N LEU A 83 39.17 19.58 9.00
CA LEU A 83 39.79 19.61 10.33
C LEU A 83 40.08 21.03 10.82
N GLY A 84 40.04 22.04 9.94
CA GLY A 84 40.31 23.43 10.28
C GLY A 84 41.77 23.70 10.70
N ARG A 85 42.72 22.89 10.22
CA ARG A 85 44.14 23.08 10.51
C ARG A 85 44.72 24.15 9.60
N ASN A 86 45.42 25.11 10.20
CA ASN A 86 46.13 26.14 9.46
C ASN A 86 47.47 25.58 8.95
N ILE A 87 47.43 24.92 7.79
CA ILE A 87 48.62 24.36 7.13
C ILE A 87 49.00 25.31 5.99
N ALA A 88 50.21 25.87 6.06
CA ALA A 88 50.75 26.74 5.02
C ALA A 88 50.74 26.02 3.66
N LEU A 89 50.33 26.75 2.61
CA LEU A 89 50.43 26.27 1.24
C LEU A 89 51.91 25.99 0.91
N ALA A 90 52.18 24.90 0.19
CA ALA A 90 53.54 24.56 -0.24
C ALA A 90 54.13 25.59 -1.22
N VAL A 91 53.27 26.44 -1.80
CA VAL A 91 53.65 27.62 -2.58
C VAL A 91 53.10 28.84 -1.82
N PRO A 92 53.94 29.79 -1.39
CA PRO A 92 53.50 31.03 -0.77
C PRO A 92 52.89 31.93 -1.85
N ASP A 93 51.66 31.61 -2.23
CA ASP A 93 50.84 32.46 -3.07
C ASP A 93 49.69 32.97 -2.19
N ASP A 94 49.93 34.12 -1.56
CA ASP A 94 48.93 34.88 -0.79
C ASP A 94 47.90 35.58 -1.71
N SER A 95 47.83 35.16 -2.98
CA SER A 95 46.87 35.69 -3.93
C SER A 95 45.44 35.44 -3.46
N ILE A 96 44.58 36.44 -3.69
CA ILE A 96 43.13 36.35 -3.44
C ILE A 96 42.52 35.13 -4.16
N GLU A 97 43.16 34.64 -5.23
CA GLU A 97 42.78 33.45 -5.98
C GLU A 97 42.93 32.15 -5.17
N ALA A 98 43.99 32.01 -4.36
CA ALA A 98 44.18 30.84 -3.48
C ALA A 98 43.05 30.72 -2.45
N VAL A 99 42.63 31.82 -1.84
CA VAL A 99 41.48 31.87 -0.91
C VAL A 99 40.15 31.59 -1.63
N ARG A 100 39.99 32.10 -2.85
CA ARG A 100 38.79 31.85 -3.68
C ARG A 100 38.68 30.37 -4.05
N SER A 101 39.80 29.70 -4.29
CA SER A 101 39.84 28.26 -4.59
C SER A 101 39.35 27.40 -3.41
N LEU A 102 39.67 27.78 -2.17
CA LEU A 102 39.25 27.07 -0.95
C LEU A 102 37.72 27.06 -0.77
N LYS A 103 37.04 28.19 -1.03
CA LYS A 103 35.57 28.26 -1.01
C LYS A 103 34.94 27.44 -2.14
N SER A 104 35.60 27.35 -3.29
CA SER A 104 35.12 26.56 -4.43
C SER A 104 35.03 25.07 -4.10
N TYR A 105 35.99 24.53 -3.34
CA TYR A 105 35.98 23.10 -2.97
C TYR A 105 34.83 22.72 -2.03
N PHE A 106 34.29 23.66 -1.24
CA PHE A 106 33.13 23.36 -0.38
C PHE A 106 31.91 22.96 -1.22
N LEU A 107 31.64 23.69 -2.30
CA LEU A 107 30.54 23.37 -3.22
C LEU A 107 30.73 21.99 -3.85
N HIS A 108 31.93 21.70 -4.36
CA HIS A 108 32.24 20.40 -4.97
C HIS A 108 32.10 19.25 -3.95
N PHE A 109 32.55 19.45 -2.71
CA PHE A 109 32.38 18.48 -1.64
C PHE A 109 30.90 18.25 -1.31
N SER A 110 30.10 19.30 -1.16
CA SER A 110 28.66 19.15 -0.93
C SER A 110 27.97 18.38 -2.06
N VAL A 111 28.34 18.64 -3.32
CA VAL A 111 27.84 17.88 -4.48
C VAL A 111 28.24 16.41 -4.38
N LEU A 112 29.49 16.09 -4.02
CA LEU A 112 29.93 14.71 -3.81
C LEU A 112 29.11 14.00 -2.73
N VAL A 113 28.86 14.66 -1.60
CA VAL A 113 28.04 14.08 -0.52
C VAL A 113 26.61 13.82 -1.00
N VAL A 114 25.98 14.75 -1.72
CA VAL A 114 24.64 14.57 -2.28
C VAL A 114 24.60 13.40 -3.26
N VAL A 115 25.60 13.27 -4.15
CA VAL A 115 25.71 12.14 -5.08
C VAL A 115 25.81 10.82 -4.32
N PHE A 116 26.61 10.76 -3.25
CA PHE A 116 26.71 9.54 -2.43
C PHE A 116 25.42 9.22 -1.67
N ILE A 117 24.69 10.23 -1.16
CA ILE A 117 23.37 10.01 -0.56
C ILE A 117 22.41 9.39 -1.58
N ILE A 118 22.34 9.97 -2.79
CA ILE A 118 21.46 9.46 -3.86
C ILE A 118 21.86 8.03 -4.24
N ALA A 119 23.16 7.76 -4.42
CA ALA A 119 23.66 6.43 -4.74
C ALA A 119 23.35 5.41 -3.62
N SER A 120 23.48 5.79 -2.35
CA SER A 120 23.11 4.94 -1.21
C SER A 120 21.61 4.66 -1.14
N ILE A 121 20.76 5.67 -1.34
CA ILE A 121 19.30 5.48 -1.36
C ILE A 121 18.89 4.59 -2.53
N TRP A 122 19.45 4.83 -3.73
CA TRP A 122 19.18 4.00 -4.91
C TRP A 122 19.63 2.56 -4.69
N GLY A 123 20.86 2.35 -4.17
CA GLY A 123 21.38 1.03 -3.87
C GLY A 123 20.55 0.31 -2.80
N PHE A 124 20.14 1.02 -1.74
CA PHE A 124 19.26 0.46 -0.71
C PHE A 124 17.92 0.04 -1.31
N ASN A 125 17.29 0.91 -2.11
CA ASN A 125 16.00 0.66 -2.73
C ASN A 125 16.06 -0.50 -3.74
N ALA A 126 17.14 -0.60 -4.53
CA ALA A 126 17.37 -1.70 -5.46
C ALA A 126 17.58 -3.02 -4.72
N LEU A 127 18.31 -3.01 -3.60
CA LEU A 127 18.53 -4.20 -2.77
C LEU A 127 17.27 -4.66 -2.03
N THR A 128 16.26 -3.82 -1.88
CA THR A 128 15.06 -4.08 -1.08
C THR A 128 13.77 -4.09 -1.91
N ASP A 129 13.89 -4.33 -3.22
CA ASP A 129 12.76 -4.43 -4.15
C ASP A 129 11.81 -3.23 -4.11
N GLY A 130 12.36 -2.01 -4.10
CA GLY A 130 11.55 -0.79 -4.16
C GLY A 130 10.90 -0.40 -2.83
N PHE A 131 11.47 -0.83 -1.69
CA PHE A 131 10.91 -0.62 -0.35
C PHE A 131 10.42 0.81 -0.08
N PHE A 132 11.15 1.87 -0.49
CA PHE A 132 10.72 3.22 -0.15
C PHE A 132 9.43 3.63 -0.85
N ALA A 133 9.25 3.23 -2.11
CA ALA A 133 8.03 3.49 -2.85
C ALA A 133 6.85 2.73 -2.22
N GLU A 134 7.07 1.47 -1.86
CA GLU A 134 6.08 0.65 -1.16
C GLU A 134 5.74 1.20 0.23
N PHE A 135 6.73 1.62 1.01
CA PHE A 135 6.55 2.14 2.36
C PHE A 135 5.80 3.48 2.36
N GLN A 136 6.12 4.39 1.44
CA GLN A 136 5.39 5.65 1.30
C GLN A 136 3.92 5.42 0.93
N ARG A 137 3.63 4.40 0.11
CA ARG A 137 2.27 4.08 -0.32
C ARG A 137 1.48 3.30 0.74
N PHE A 138 2.08 2.27 1.33
CA PHE A 138 1.37 1.27 2.15
C PHE A 138 1.89 1.13 3.58
N GLY A 139 3.03 1.73 3.93
CA GLY A 139 3.69 1.53 5.23
C GLY A 139 2.79 1.89 6.41
N ARG A 140 2.13 3.06 6.36
CA ARG A 140 1.15 3.47 7.37
C ARG A 140 -0.02 2.50 7.46
N ILE A 141 -0.57 2.11 6.31
CA ILE A 141 -1.75 1.24 6.23
C ILE A 141 -1.45 -0.12 6.83
N ARG A 142 -0.34 -0.75 6.44
CA ARG A 142 0.06 -2.08 6.92
C ARG A 142 0.36 -2.10 8.42
N SER A 143 1.07 -1.10 8.93
CA SER A 143 1.34 -0.99 10.37
C SER A 143 0.04 -0.78 11.17
N THR A 144 -0.87 0.07 10.68
CA THR A 144 -2.21 0.22 11.29
C THR A 144 -3.02 -1.07 11.27
N LEU A 145 -3.02 -1.82 10.16
CA LEU A 145 -3.74 -3.10 10.04
C LEU A 145 -3.21 -4.20 10.98
N ARG A 146 -1.96 -4.10 11.44
CA ARG A 146 -1.38 -4.99 12.45
C ARG A 146 -1.53 -4.52 13.89
N SER A 147 -1.92 -3.27 14.12
CA SER A 147 -2.13 -2.76 15.48
C SER A 147 -3.27 -3.50 16.19
N ASP A 148 -3.38 -3.40 17.51
CA ASP A 148 -4.48 -4.05 18.25
C ASP A 148 -5.79 -3.25 18.21
N SER A 149 -5.72 -1.97 17.84
CA SER A 149 -6.88 -1.07 17.86
C SER A 149 -7.80 -1.31 16.67
N VAL A 150 -9.10 -1.46 16.92
CA VAL A 150 -10.11 -1.78 15.91
C VAL A 150 -10.47 -0.55 15.08
N GLU A 151 -10.70 0.59 15.72
CA GLU A 151 -11.19 1.81 15.07
C GLU A 151 -10.23 2.33 13.97
N PRO A 152 -8.90 2.41 14.20
CA PRO A 152 -7.95 2.78 13.15
C PRO A 152 -7.97 1.80 11.96
N LYS A 153 -8.14 0.50 12.20
CA LYS A 153 -8.27 -0.49 11.12
C LYS A 153 -9.51 -0.21 10.30
N LEU A 154 -10.66 0.00 10.94
CA LEU A 154 -11.92 0.29 10.25
C LEU A 154 -11.80 1.55 9.37
N SER A 155 -11.15 2.60 9.88
CA SER A 155 -10.90 3.84 9.13
C SER A 155 -10.01 3.59 7.92
N VAL A 156 -8.91 2.85 8.07
CA VAL A 156 -7.98 2.55 6.98
C VAL A 156 -8.61 1.66 5.91
N LEU A 157 -9.41 0.67 6.30
CA LEU A 157 -10.14 -0.17 5.34
C LEU A 157 -11.14 0.67 4.52
N ALA A 158 -11.83 1.63 5.16
CA ALA A 158 -12.70 2.56 4.46
C ALA A 158 -11.93 3.45 3.47
N GLU A 159 -10.74 3.93 3.84
CA GLU A 159 -9.84 4.70 2.98
C GLU A 159 -9.41 3.89 1.74
N LEU A 160 -9.01 2.63 1.92
CA LEU A 160 -8.64 1.73 0.81
C LEU A 160 -9.78 1.55 -0.21
N ALA A 161 -11.02 1.54 0.26
CA ALA A 161 -12.19 1.42 -0.62
C ALA A 161 -12.42 2.65 -1.52
N ASP A 162 -11.78 3.78 -1.22
CA ASP A 162 -11.90 5.03 -1.97
C ASP A 162 -10.75 5.26 -2.96
N TRP A 163 -9.80 4.33 -3.04
CA TRP A 163 -8.72 4.37 -4.01
C TRP A 163 -9.21 4.08 -5.42
N ARG A 164 -8.73 4.85 -6.41
CA ARG A 164 -9.24 4.81 -7.79
C ARG A 164 -8.15 4.71 -8.86
N ARG A 165 -6.89 4.94 -8.50
CA ARG A 165 -5.76 4.96 -9.43
C ARG A 165 -5.26 3.55 -9.74
N ASP A 166 -4.68 3.38 -10.93
CA ASP A 166 -4.16 2.11 -11.45
C ASP A 166 -3.05 1.52 -10.57
N ASP A 167 -2.23 2.39 -10.01
CA ASP A 167 -1.10 2.07 -9.17
C ASP A 167 -1.49 1.78 -7.70
N GLU A 168 -2.69 2.20 -7.28
CA GLU A 168 -3.22 2.07 -5.93
C GLU A 168 -4.14 0.86 -5.75
N VAL A 169 -5.08 0.68 -6.68
CA VAL A 169 -6.15 -0.33 -6.57
C VAL A 169 -5.62 -1.76 -6.39
N PRO A 170 -4.60 -2.24 -7.14
CA PRO A 170 -4.09 -3.60 -6.94
C PRO A 170 -3.62 -3.87 -5.50
N GLY A 171 -2.89 -2.93 -4.89
CA GLY A 171 -2.43 -3.10 -3.51
C GLY A 171 -3.56 -2.93 -2.49
N ALA A 172 -4.57 -2.11 -2.76
CA ALA A 172 -5.78 -2.08 -1.92
C ALA A 172 -6.50 -3.43 -1.95
N LEU A 173 -6.68 -4.03 -3.12
CA LEU A 173 -7.32 -5.34 -3.25
C LEU A 173 -6.56 -6.44 -2.53
N GLU A 174 -5.22 -6.47 -2.64
CA GLU A 174 -4.36 -7.43 -1.94
C GLU A 174 -4.48 -7.29 -0.42
N LEU A 175 -4.40 -6.06 0.10
CA LEU A 175 -4.51 -5.80 1.54
C LEU A 175 -5.89 -6.19 2.08
N LEU A 176 -6.94 -5.82 1.37
CA LEU A 176 -8.30 -6.16 1.78
C LEU A 176 -8.53 -7.68 1.73
N ASP A 177 -8.08 -8.37 0.67
CA ASP A 177 -8.16 -9.82 0.55
C ASP A 177 -7.44 -10.53 1.71
N THR A 178 -6.26 -10.04 2.07
CA THR A 178 -5.49 -10.55 3.20
C THR A 178 -6.23 -10.37 4.53
N VAL A 179 -6.78 -9.17 4.78
CA VAL A 179 -7.43 -8.85 6.07
C VAL A 179 -8.69 -9.67 6.32
N TRP A 180 -9.54 -9.90 5.32
CA TRP A 180 -10.77 -10.67 5.56
C TRP A 180 -10.51 -12.17 5.74
N ARG A 181 -9.44 -12.70 5.14
CA ARG A 181 -9.04 -14.11 5.27
C ARG A 181 -8.35 -14.41 6.59
N ASP A 182 -7.73 -13.43 7.23
CA ASP A 182 -7.03 -13.62 8.50
C ASP A 182 -8.01 -13.87 9.65
N PRO A 183 -8.07 -15.10 10.20
CA PRO A 183 -9.00 -15.42 11.29
C PRO A 183 -8.62 -14.74 12.62
N ARG A 184 -7.41 -14.17 12.73
CA ARG A 184 -6.96 -13.42 13.91
C ARG A 184 -7.55 -12.01 13.96
N GLN A 185 -8.04 -11.50 12.84
CA GLN A 185 -8.67 -10.19 12.80
C GLN A 185 -10.07 -10.25 13.41
N PRO A 186 -10.49 -9.23 14.18
CA PRO A 186 -11.85 -9.14 14.70
C PRO A 186 -12.89 -9.22 13.58
N GLU A 187 -14.05 -9.85 13.85
CA GLU A 187 -15.10 -10.03 12.83
C GLU A 187 -15.54 -8.70 12.20
N ALA A 188 -15.64 -7.63 12.98
CA ALA A 188 -15.97 -6.30 12.48
C ALA A 188 -14.94 -5.77 11.46
N VAL A 189 -13.65 -6.04 11.67
CA VAL A 189 -12.56 -5.66 10.76
C VAL A 189 -12.64 -6.48 9.48
N ARG A 190 -12.87 -7.79 9.59
CA ARG A 190 -13.04 -8.69 8.44
C ARG A 190 -14.26 -8.31 7.60
N ALA A 191 -15.39 -8.03 8.25
CA ALA A 191 -16.62 -7.56 7.61
C ALA A 191 -16.41 -6.21 6.92
N LYS A 192 -15.70 -5.27 7.56
CA LYS A 192 -15.37 -3.98 6.93
C LYS A 192 -14.44 -4.13 5.73
N SER A 193 -13.52 -5.09 5.76
CA SER A 193 -12.65 -5.40 4.63
C SER A 193 -13.47 -5.92 3.43
N LEU A 194 -14.43 -6.82 3.67
CA LEU A 194 -15.35 -7.32 2.65
C LEU A 194 -16.26 -6.23 2.08
N ASP A 195 -16.80 -5.35 2.92
CA ASP A 195 -17.56 -4.17 2.50
C ASP A 195 -16.69 -3.27 1.59
N SER A 196 -15.43 -3.08 1.96
CA SER A 196 -14.47 -2.28 1.19
C SER A 196 -14.13 -2.93 -0.17
N LEU A 197 -13.98 -4.26 -0.21
CA LEU A 197 -13.85 -5.03 -1.44
C LEU A 197 -15.09 -4.92 -2.31
N ALA A 198 -16.28 -4.98 -1.71
CA ALA A 198 -17.55 -4.82 -2.42
C ALA A 198 -17.61 -3.45 -3.12
N ARG A 199 -17.25 -2.36 -2.43
CA ARG A 199 -17.19 -1.00 -2.98
C ARG A 199 -16.21 -0.89 -4.14
N LEU A 200 -15.00 -1.45 -4.02
CA LEU A 200 -14.03 -1.48 -5.12
C LEU A 200 -14.54 -2.32 -6.29
N GLY A 201 -15.19 -3.46 -6.02
CA GLY A 201 -15.83 -4.29 -7.02
C GLY A 201 -16.89 -3.51 -7.81
N VAL A 202 -17.77 -2.77 -7.13
CA VAL A 202 -18.76 -1.89 -7.79
C VAL A 202 -18.07 -0.85 -8.67
N TYR A 203 -17.07 -0.12 -8.14
CA TYR A 203 -16.31 0.86 -8.91
C TYR A 203 -15.68 0.26 -10.18
N LEU A 204 -15.06 -0.92 -10.06
CA LEU A 204 -14.44 -1.60 -11.19
C LEU A 204 -15.46 -2.04 -12.24
N ASN A 205 -16.62 -2.55 -11.82
CA ASN A 205 -17.71 -2.89 -12.75
C ASN A 205 -18.22 -1.65 -13.48
N ASP A 206 -18.51 -0.57 -12.75
CA ASP A 206 -19.05 0.66 -13.33
C ASP A 206 -18.05 1.30 -14.30
N SER A 207 -16.75 1.24 -13.96
CA SER A 207 -15.67 1.67 -14.86
C SER A 207 -15.67 0.83 -16.14
N VAL A 208 -15.75 -0.50 -16.04
CA VAL A 208 -15.79 -1.39 -17.22
C VAL A 208 -17.04 -1.15 -18.07
N ASP A 209 -18.20 -0.93 -17.46
CA ASP A 209 -19.44 -0.63 -18.16
C ASP A 209 -19.32 0.69 -18.95
N GLN A 210 -18.79 1.75 -18.34
CA GLN A 210 -18.52 3.02 -19.03
C GLN A 210 -17.56 2.83 -20.20
N TRP A 211 -16.53 2.01 -20.05
CA TRP A 211 -15.52 1.81 -21.11
C TRP A 211 -16.08 1.05 -22.30
N ARG A 212 -17.00 0.12 -22.06
CA ARG A 212 -17.74 -0.58 -23.13
C ARG A 212 -18.58 0.40 -23.92
N GLN A 213 -19.27 1.32 -23.25
CA GLN A 213 -20.05 2.37 -23.92
C GLN A 213 -19.16 3.28 -24.78
N ASP A 214 -17.94 3.55 -24.33
CA ASP A 214 -16.92 4.31 -25.08
C ASP A 214 -16.23 3.49 -26.21
N ASN A 215 -16.65 2.25 -26.47
CA ASN A 215 -16.01 1.32 -27.43
C ASN A 215 -14.51 1.06 -27.18
N ARG A 216 -14.05 1.14 -25.93
CA ARG A 216 -12.66 0.82 -25.57
C ARG A 216 -12.49 -0.68 -25.38
N GLN A 217 -11.43 -1.26 -25.94
CA GLN A 217 -11.22 -2.71 -25.92
C GLN A 217 -10.47 -3.26 -24.70
N ARG A 218 -9.62 -2.46 -24.04
CA ARG A 218 -8.77 -2.93 -22.94
C ARG A 218 -8.61 -1.89 -21.85
N SER A 219 -8.45 -2.40 -20.62
CA SER A 219 -8.60 -1.68 -19.37
C SER A 219 -7.89 -2.37 -18.24
N TRP A 220 -7.07 -1.64 -17.49
CA TRP A 220 -6.50 -2.19 -16.25
C TRP A 220 -7.60 -2.52 -15.24
N GLN A 221 -8.72 -1.77 -15.21
CA GLN A 221 -9.87 -2.07 -14.37
C GLN A 221 -10.52 -3.40 -14.78
N GLY A 222 -10.63 -3.65 -16.09
CA GLY A 222 -11.11 -4.93 -16.62
C GLY A 222 -10.23 -6.10 -16.17
N ASP A 223 -8.91 -5.94 -16.27
CA ASP A 223 -7.94 -6.95 -15.82
C ASP A 223 -8.02 -7.19 -14.31
N SER A 224 -8.09 -6.13 -13.50
CA SER A 224 -8.28 -6.22 -12.05
C SER A 224 -9.59 -6.93 -11.68
N LEU A 225 -10.68 -6.62 -12.37
CA LEU A 225 -11.99 -7.23 -12.14
C LEU A 225 -12.00 -8.73 -12.51
N VAL A 226 -11.36 -9.11 -13.61
CA VAL A 226 -11.20 -10.52 -13.99
C VAL A 226 -10.41 -11.28 -12.92
N ASN A 227 -9.32 -10.71 -12.44
CA ASN A 227 -8.50 -11.32 -11.40
C ASN A 227 -9.27 -11.47 -10.09
N LEU A 228 -10.04 -10.44 -9.68
CA LEU A 228 -10.92 -10.52 -8.52
C LEU A 228 -11.97 -11.61 -8.66
N ARG A 229 -12.67 -11.70 -9.79
CA ARG A 229 -13.67 -12.75 -10.02
C ARG A 229 -13.07 -14.15 -10.00
N ARG A 230 -11.85 -14.33 -10.52
CA ARG A 230 -11.18 -15.63 -10.55
C ARG A 230 -10.67 -16.05 -9.17
N GLY A 231 -10.14 -15.13 -8.36
CA GLY A 231 -9.56 -15.44 -7.06
C GLY A 231 -10.54 -15.33 -5.89
N LEU A 232 -11.27 -14.22 -5.80
CA LEU A 232 -12.11 -13.89 -4.65
C LEU A 232 -13.48 -14.60 -4.69
N ALA A 233 -14.15 -14.65 -5.84
CA ALA A 233 -15.51 -15.21 -5.90
C ALA A 233 -15.61 -16.69 -5.48
N PRO A 234 -14.68 -17.60 -5.87
CA PRO A 234 -14.69 -18.97 -5.35
C PRO A 234 -14.51 -19.02 -3.83
N ALA A 235 -13.58 -18.23 -3.28
CA ALA A 235 -13.31 -18.20 -1.85
C ALA A 235 -14.51 -17.67 -1.04
N LEU A 236 -15.21 -16.65 -1.55
CA LEU A 236 -16.42 -16.15 -0.90
C LEU A 236 -17.55 -17.18 -0.91
N ARG A 237 -17.75 -17.91 -2.02
CA ARG A 237 -18.76 -18.97 -2.10
C ARG A 237 -18.51 -20.12 -1.13
N GLU A 238 -17.24 -20.47 -0.93
CA GLU A 238 -16.83 -21.49 0.04
C GLU A 238 -17.02 -21.00 1.49
N ALA A 239 -16.79 -19.71 1.76
CA ALA A 239 -16.89 -19.14 3.10
C ALA A 239 -18.33 -18.93 3.59
N ILE A 240 -19.29 -18.62 2.71
CA ILE A 240 -20.67 -18.26 3.09
C ILE A 240 -21.39 -19.33 3.94
N PRO A 241 -21.41 -20.62 3.57
CA PRO A 241 -22.15 -21.64 4.33
C PRO A 241 -21.74 -21.74 5.80
N GLY A 242 -20.45 -21.57 6.10
CA GLY A 242 -19.88 -21.63 7.45
C GLY A 242 -19.73 -20.28 8.16
N ALA A 243 -20.17 -19.18 7.54
CA ALA A 243 -19.98 -17.84 8.09
C ALA A 243 -20.90 -17.57 9.28
N SER A 244 -20.37 -16.85 10.29
CA SER A 244 -21.14 -16.32 11.40
C SER A 244 -22.19 -15.30 10.92
N PRO A 245 -23.29 -15.10 11.67
CA PRO A 245 -24.33 -14.13 11.30
C PRO A 245 -23.79 -12.71 11.10
N ALA A 246 -22.77 -12.31 11.87
CA ALA A 246 -22.14 -11.00 11.74
C ALA A 246 -21.37 -10.82 10.42
N LEU A 247 -20.71 -11.87 9.92
CA LEU A 247 -19.85 -11.80 8.73
C LEU A 247 -20.61 -12.12 7.42
N ARG A 248 -21.66 -12.94 7.50
CA ARG A 248 -22.41 -13.45 6.35
C ARG A 248 -22.96 -12.35 5.43
N PRO A 249 -23.62 -11.27 5.91
CA PRO A 249 -24.07 -10.17 5.05
C PRO A 249 -22.94 -9.52 4.25
N ALA A 250 -21.76 -9.38 4.84
CA ALA A 250 -20.60 -8.78 4.18
C ALA A 250 -20.04 -9.69 3.07
N LEU A 251 -19.97 -11.01 3.30
CA LEU A 251 -19.57 -11.99 2.29
C LEU A 251 -20.54 -12.00 1.10
N VAL A 252 -21.85 -12.04 1.38
CA VAL A 252 -22.90 -12.03 0.37
C VAL A 252 -22.87 -10.75 -0.47
N SER A 253 -22.74 -9.60 0.20
CA SER A 253 -22.60 -8.28 -0.46
C SER A 253 -21.36 -8.20 -1.35
N ALA A 254 -20.20 -8.67 -0.86
CA ALA A 254 -18.97 -8.73 -1.64
C ALA A 254 -19.14 -9.63 -2.87
N LEU A 255 -19.75 -10.80 -2.71
CA LEU A 255 -19.96 -11.74 -3.80
C LEU A 255 -20.86 -11.17 -4.91
N GLY A 256 -21.97 -10.52 -4.54
CA GLY A 256 -22.85 -9.84 -5.50
C GLY A 256 -22.14 -8.72 -6.25
N SER A 257 -21.26 -7.98 -5.56
CA SER A 257 -20.49 -6.88 -6.14
C SER A 257 -19.43 -7.34 -7.15
N LEU A 258 -19.03 -8.62 -7.14
CA LEU A 258 -18.14 -9.16 -8.15
C LEU A 258 -18.85 -9.45 -9.47
N ARG A 259 -20.19 -9.54 -9.51
CA ARG A 259 -20.96 -9.93 -10.71
C ARG A 259 -20.45 -11.23 -11.36
N ASP A 260 -20.14 -12.23 -10.54
CA ASP A 260 -19.82 -13.57 -11.04
C ASP A 260 -21.13 -14.35 -11.27
N PRO A 261 -21.50 -14.71 -12.53
CA PRO A 261 -22.75 -15.42 -12.82
C PRO A 261 -22.88 -16.76 -12.10
N ARG A 262 -21.76 -17.37 -11.72
CA ARG A 262 -21.72 -18.66 -11.01
C ARG A 262 -22.10 -18.53 -9.54
N SER A 263 -22.41 -17.32 -9.07
CA SER A 263 -22.83 -17.02 -7.71
C SER A 263 -24.34 -16.86 -7.59
N THR A 264 -25.08 -16.73 -8.70
CA THR A 264 -26.51 -16.42 -8.70
C THR A 264 -27.33 -17.43 -7.91
N GLU A 265 -27.11 -18.72 -8.11
CA GLU A 265 -27.84 -19.78 -7.39
C GLU A 265 -27.61 -19.71 -5.88
N LEU A 266 -26.37 -19.46 -5.46
CA LEU A 266 -26.05 -19.30 -4.04
C LEU A 266 -26.72 -18.05 -3.45
N LEU A 267 -26.71 -16.93 -4.18
CA LEU A 267 -27.35 -15.69 -3.72
C LEU A 267 -28.88 -15.83 -3.62
N LEU A 268 -29.51 -16.58 -4.52
CA LEU A 268 -30.94 -16.93 -4.43
C LEU A 268 -31.22 -17.84 -3.23
N ALA A 269 -30.36 -18.85 -2.99
CA ALA A 269 -30.49 -19.73 -1.83
C ALA A 269 -30.36 -18.96 -0.51
N GLU A 270 -29.44 -17.98 -0.43
CA GLU A 270 -29.33 -17.09 0.74
C GLU A 270 -30.61 -16.24 0.91
N LEU A 271 -31.19 -15.71 -0.17
CA LEU A 271 -32.44 -14.96 -0.08
C LEU A 271 -33.60 -15.81 0.46
N ASP A 272 -33.71 -17.07 0.01
CA ASP A 272 -34.74 -18.02 0.44
C ASP A 272 -34.53 -18.51 1.89
N ALA A 273 -33.27 -18.62 2.33
CA ALA A 273 -32.93 -19.10 3.68
C ALA A 273 -33.33 -18.12 4.80
N TYR A 274 -33.48 -16.83 4.49
CA TYR A 274 -33.79 -15.78 5.46
C TYR A 274 -35.15 -15.11 5.15
N PRO A 275 -36.29 -15.75 5.47
CA PRO A 275 -37.62 -15.23 5.08
C PRO A 275 -38.06 -13.96 5.83
N ASP A 276 -37.31 -13.55 6.86
CA ASP A 276 -37.48 -12.28 7.56
C ASP A 276 -36.81 -11.15 6.76
N GLU A 277 -37.65 -10.35 6.12
CA GLU A 277 -37.22 -9.24 5.25
C GLU A 277 -36.62 -8.06 6.02
N SER A 278 -36.75 -8.05 7.35
CA SER A 278 -36.08 -7.07 8.21
C SER A 278 -34.64 -7.46 8.54
N SER A 279 -34.26 -8.72 8.34
CA SER A 279 -32.92 -9.24 8.64
C SER A 279 -31.84 -8.64 7.74
N ALA A 280 -30.62 -8.54 8.28
CA ALA A 280 -29.47 -8.03 7.53
C ALA A 280 -29.07 -8.98 6.39
N GLU A 281 -29.24 -10.28 6.61
CA GLU A 281 -28.93 -11.36 5.68
C GLU A 281 -29.85 -11.31 4.44
N TRP A 282 -31.16 -11.19 4.65
CA TRP A 282 -32.12 -11.04 3.55
C TRP A 282 -31.82 -9.80 2.71
N ARG A 283 -31.59 -8.65 3.37
CA ARG A 283 -31.26 -7.39 2.68
C ARG A 283 -29.98 -7.53 1.87
N ALA A 284 -28.95 -8.15 2.45
CA ALA A 284 -27.68 -8.36 1.76
C ALA A 284 -27.85 -9.26 0.52
N ALA A 285 -28.62 -10.36 0.63
CA ALA A 285 -28.90 -11.26 -0.50
C ALA A 285 -29.68 -10.56 -1.61
N ALA A 286 -30.75 -9.84 -1.27
CA ALA A 286 -31.55 -9.09 -2.25
C ALA A 286 -30.72 -8.01 -2.96
N ILE A 287 -29.92 -7.25 -2.20
CA ILE A 287 -29.02 -6.23 -2.76
C ILE A 287 -27.94 -6.88 -3.63
N ALA A 288 -27.33 -7.98 -3.19
CA ALA A 288 -26.30 -8.70 -3.92
C ALA A 288 -26.82 -9.24 -5.26
N LEU A 289 -28.05 -9.77 -5.30
CA LEU A 289 -28.70 -10.21 -6.53
C LEU A 289 -28.91 -9.04 -7.50
N GLY A 290 -29.39 -7.89 -7.02
CA GLY A 290 -29.48 -6.67 -7.82
C GLY A 290 -28.12 -6.23 -8.39
N ARG A 291 -27.10 -6.13 -7.54
CA ARG A 291 -25.73 -5.75 -7.93
C ARG A 291 -25.11 -6.70 -8.93
N SER A 292 -25.45 -7.99 -8.86
CA SER A 292 -24.90 -9.02 -9.76
C SER A 292 -25.24 -8.74 -11.23
N ARG A 293 -26.36 -8.03 -11.50
CA ARG A 293 -26.91 -7.75 -12.82
C ARG A 293 -26.98 -8.97 -13.74
N THR A 294 -27.12 -10.16 -13.14
CA THR A 294 -27.14 -11.43 -13.89
C THR A 294 -28.60 -11.83 -14.09
N GLY A 295 -29.11 -11.80 -15.32
CA GLY A 295 -30.55 -12.07 -15.50
C GLY A 295 -31.01 -13.51 -15.35
N SER A 296 -30.12 -14.47 -15.08
CA SER A 296 -30.53 -15.74 -14.47
C SER A 296 -31.17 -15.55 -13.09
N ALA A 297 -30.92 -14.43 -12.40
CA ALA A 297 -31.56 -14.10 -11.13
C ALA A 297 -33.02 -13.64 -11.27
N LEU A 298 -33.45 -13.26 -12.48
CA LEU A 298 -34.73 -12.59 -12.70
C LEU A 298 -35.92 -13.46 -12.31
N GLU A 299 -35.91 -14.74 -12.69
CA GLU A 299 -36.98 -15.68 -12.36
C GLU A 299 -37.10 -15.86 -10.84
N GLY A 300 -35.97 -16.08 -10.15
CA GLY A 300 -35.94 -16.22 -8.70
C GLY A 300 -36.43 -14.98 -7.96
N LEU A 301 -35.96 -13.79 -8.36
CA LEU A 301 -36.42 -12.52 -7.78
C LEU A 301 -37.92 -12.30 -8.04
N THR A 302 -38.40 -12.61 -9.24
CA THR A 302 -39.82 -12.47 -9.60
C THR A 302 -40.68 -13.36 -8.71
N LYS A 303 -40.27 -14.61 -8.48
CA LYS A 303 -40.96 -15.52 -7.55
C LYS A 303 -41.06 -14.92 -6.14
N VAL A 304 -39.98 -14.35 -5.61
CA VAL A 304 -39.96 -13.70 -4.28
C VAL A 304 -40.87 -12.48 -4.22
N VAL A 305 -40.94 -11.69 -5.29
CA VAL A 305 -41.86 -10.55 -5.41
C VAL A 305 -43.31 -11.04 -5.44
N THR A 306 -43.65 -12.01 -6.28
CA THR A 306 -45.02 -12.51 -6.44
C THR A 306 -45.55 -13.30 -5.26
N ALA A 307 -44.67 -13.90 -4.45
CA ALA A 307 -45.07 -14.67 -3.28
C ALA A 307 -45.68 -13.81 -2.16
N ARG A 308 -45.42 -12.49 -2.16
CA ARG A 308 -45.96 -11.53 -1.18
C ARG A 308 -46.33 -10.21 -1.88
N PRO A 309 -47.49 -10.15 -2.56
CA PRO A 309 -47.90 -9.00 -3.35
C PRO A 309 -48.27 -7.77 -2.49
N ASP A 310 -48.54 -7.97 -1.20
CA ASP A 310 -48.86 -6.96 -0.21
C ASP A 310 -47.62 -6.34 0.47
N ARG A 311 -46.41 -6.74 0.06
CA ARG A 311 -45.15 -6.23 0.60
C ARG A 311 -45.07 -4.70 0.42
N ALA A 312 -44.77 -4.00 1.51
CA ALA A 312 -44.63 -2.54 1.53
C ALA A 312 -43.32 -2.11 2.21
N GLY A 313 -42.98 -0.83 2.09
CA GLY A 313 -41.83 -0.23 2.76
C GLY A 313 -40.47 -0.62 2.16
N GLU A 314 -39.45 -0.66 3.00
CA GLU A 314 -38.06 -0.87 2.60
C GLU A 314 -37.82 -2.18 1.81
N PRO A 315 -38.36 -3.35 2.21
CA PRO A 315 -38.18 -4.58 1.44
C PRO A 315 -38.72 -4.53 0.00
N ALA A 316 -39.88 -3.89 -0.19
CA ALA A 316 -40.46 -3.70 -1.52
C ALA A 316 -39.55 -2.84 -2.41
N VAL A 317 -38.98 -1.76 -1.86
CA VAL A 317 -38.04 -0.88 -2.56
C VAL A 317 -36.77 -1.62 -2.96
N ILE A 318 -36.20 -2.43 -2.05
CA ILE A 318 -34.99 -3.21 -2.33
C ILE A 318 -35.22 -4.21 -3.46
N LEU A 319 -36.31 -4.98 -3.42
CA LEU A 319 -36.61 -5.95 -4.48
C LEU A 319 -36.93 -5.29 -5.82
N ALA A 320 -37.70 -4.20 -5.81
CA ALA A 320 -37.99 -3.44 -7.02
C ALA A 320 -36.70 -2.90 -7.66
N TRP A 321 -35.78 -2.37 -6.84
CA TRP A 321 -34.46 -1.96 -7.29
C TRP A 321 -33.66 -3.16 -7.85
N ALA A 322 -33.64 -4.30 -7.14
CA ALA A 322 -32.89 -5.47 -7.58
C ALA A 322 -33.39 -6.01 -8.94
N VAL A 323 -34.72 -6.11 -9.12
CA VAL A 323 -35.34 -6.50 -10.39
C VAL A 323 -34.99 -5.50 -11.50
N ARG A 324 -35.02 -4.19 -11.22
CA ARG A 324 -34.61 -3.16 -12.18
C ARG A 324 -33.15 -3.33 -12.60
N GLU A 325 -32.22 -3.51 -11.66
CA GLU A 325 -30.79 -3.65 -12.00
C GLU A 325 -30.52 -4.90 -12.84
N VAL A 326 -31.19 -6.01 -12.49
CA VAL A 326 -31.07 -7.27 -13.21
C VAL A 326 -31.62 -7.17 -14.64
N THR A 327 -32.73 -6.45 -14.84
CA THR A 327 -33.30 -6.21 -16.17
C THR A 327 -32.47 -5.23 -17.00
N GLN A 328 -31.82 -4.24 -16.38
CA GLN A 328 -30.90 -3.34 -17.08
C GLN A 328 -29.63 -4.05 -17.55
N GLY A 329 -29.16 -5.08 -16.83
CA GLY A 329 -28.01 -5.88 -17.27
C GLY A 329 -28.25 -6.76 -18.50
N TRP A 330 -29.50 -6.86 -18.97
CA TRP A 330 -29.90 -7.66 -20.13
C TRP A 330 -29.86 -6.92 -21.48
N TYR A 331 -29.81 -5.59 -21.46
CA TYR A 331 -29.80 -4.73 -22.64
C TYR A 331 -28.42 -4.06 -22.80
#